data_AF-A0A7W1DJZ7-F1
#
_entry.id   AF-A0A7W1DJZ7-F1
#
_cell.length_a   1.000
_cell.length_b   1.000
_cell.length_c   1.000
_cell.angle_alpha   90.00
_cell.angle_beta   90.00
_cell.angle_gamma   90.00
#
_symmetry.space_group_name_H-M   'P 1'
#
loop_
_entity.id
_entity.type
_entity.pdbx_description
1 polymer ?
#
loop_
_entity_poly.entity_id
_entity_poly.type
_entity_poly.pdbx_seq_one_letter_code
_entity_poly.pdbx_strand_id
1 'polypeptide(L)'
;METFDALHAFRSFRDSFYECLDRRADALFELTDALLSAEAVSSPVHLSLQASHRRGWGSLLYAALEHGRIDAEALRELLARDPLAGAEDEQPIYAVDVSVWPSCDAESSPERGFYYHPATAAGPAIPSCATMMLPSSFHRKDSSGAI
;
A
#
# COMPACT_ATOMS: atom_id res chain seq x y z
N MET A 1 -30.08 -5.88 -3.65
CA MET A 1 -29.70 -4.88 -4.68
C MET A 1 -28.31 -4.34 -4.37
N GLU A 2 -28.05 -3.94 -3.12
CA GLU A 2 -26.75 -3.40 -2.66
C GLU A 2 -25.50 -4.26 -2.96
N THR A 3 -25.58 -5.58 -2.89
CA THR A 3 -24.42 -6.45 -3.17
C THR A 3 -23.98 -6.40 -4.64
N PHE A 4 -24.93 -6.21 -5.56
CA PHE A 4 -24.62 -6.11 -6.98
C PHE A 4 -23.90 -4.79 -7.30
N ASP A 5 -24.35 -3.70 -6.67
CA ASP A 5 -23.75 -2.38 -6.83
C ASP A 5 -22.33 -2.34 -6.22
N ALA A 6 -22.14 -2.95 -5.04
CA ALA A 6 -20.83 -3.09 -4.41
C ALA A 6 -19.86 -3.94 -5.25
N LEU A 7 -20.34 -5.05 -5.83
CA LEU A 7 -19.53 -5.88 -6.74
C LEU A 7 -19.20 -5.16 -8.05
N HIS A 8 -20.10 -4.33 -8.55
CA HIS A 8 -19.85 -3.51 -9.73
C HIS A 8 -18.80 -2.42 -9.45
N ALA A 9 -18.92 -1.72 -8.32
CA ALA A 9 -17.92 -0.75 -7.86
C ALA A 9 -16.54 -1.41 -7.70
N PHE A 10 -16.49 -2.59 -7.06
CA PHE A 10 -15.24 -3.33 -6.90
C PHE A 10 -14.61 -3.76 -8.23
N ARG A 11 -15.42 -4.18 -9.22
CA ARG A 11 -14.91 -4.49 -10.56
C ARG A 11 -14.35 -3.25 -11.25
N SER A 12 -15.10 -2.14 -11.20
CA SER A 12 -14.65 -0.87 -11.79
C SER A 12 -13.35 -0.39 -11.15
N PHE A 13 -13.20 -0.52 -9.83
CA PHE A 13 -11.95 -0.21 -9.13
C PHE A 13 -10.78 -1.08 -9.63
N ARG A 14 -11.00 -2.39 -9.78
CA ARG A 14 -9.97 -3.31 -10.26
C ARG A 14 -9.52 -2.99 -11.68
N ASP A 15 -10.46 -2.61 -12.55
CA ASP A 15 -10.16 -2.22 -13.93
C ASP A 15 -9.31 -0.93 -13.94
N SER A 16 -9.73 0.11 -13.20
CA SER A 16 -8.95 1.35 -13.05
C SER A 16 -7.57 1.13 -12.41
N PHE A 17 -7.49 0.23 -11.41
CA PHE A 17 -6.21 -0.14 -10.80
C PHE A 17 -5.28 -0.82 -11.81
N TYR A 18 -5.81 -1.70 -12.66
CA TYR A 18 -5.03 -2.36 -13.70
C TYR A 18 -4.49 -1.36 -14.73
N GLU A 19 -5.25 -0.31 -15.07
CA GLU A 19 -4.80 0.77 -15.95
C GLU A 19 -3.65 1.61 -15.37
N CYS A 20 -3.48 1.64 -14.04
CA CYS A 20 -2.35 2.30 -13.38
C CYS A 20 -1.03 1.51 -13.49
N LEU A 21 -1.09 0.27 -13.99
CA LEU A 21 0.06 -0.63 -14.10
C LEU A 21 0.56 -0.65 -15.54
N ASP A 22 1.80 -0.21 -15.75
CA ASP A 22 2.40 -0.16 -17.08
C ASP A 22 3.12 -1.47 -17.41
N ARG A 23 4.33 -1.64 -16.86
CA ARG A 23 5.21 -2.75 -17.23
C ARG A 23 4.95 -3.91 -16.29
N ARG A 24 4.67 -5.08 -16.88
CA ARG A 24 4.32 -6.32 -16.16
C ARG A 24 3.03 -6.19 -15.33
N ALA A 25 2.04 -5.46 -15.86
CA ALA A 25 0.75 -5.22 -15.23
C ALA A 25 0.10 -6.48 -14.66
N ASP A 26 -0.01 -7.55 -15.46
CA ASP A 26 -0.52 -8.86 -15.00
C ASP A 26 0.17 -9.37 -13.72
N ALA A 27 1.51 -9.31 -13.67
CA ALA A 27 2.27 -9.86 -12.56
C ALA A 27 2.20 -8.97 -11.32
N LEU A 28 2.17 -7.64 -11.50
CA LEU A 28 1.94 -6.70 -10.41
C LEU A 28 0.52 -6.83 -9.84
N PHE A 29 -0.47 -7.04 -10.71
CA PHE A 29 -1.85 -7.23 -10.31
C PHE A 29 -2.05 -8.53 -9.52
N GLU A 30 -1.51 -9.66 -10.00
CA GLU A 30 -1.52 -10.93 -9.27
C GLU A 30 -0.78 -10.81 -7.93
N LEU A 31 0.35 -10.08 -7.88
CA LEU A 31 1.08 -9.81 -6.64
C LEU A 31 0.23 -9.01 -5.64
N THR A 32 -0.45 -7.95 -6.07
CA THR A 32 -1.33 -7.15 -5.22
C THR A 32 -2.50 -7.97 -4.70
N ASP A 33 -3.14 -8.78 -5.55
CA ASP A 33 -4.23 -9.67 -5.15
C ASP A 33 -3.76 -10.73 -4.13
N ALA A 34 -2.55 -11.26 -4.29
CA ALA A 34 -1.90 -12.16 -3.33
C ALA A 34 -1.55 -11.47 -2.01
N LEU A 35 -1.04 -10.24 -2.04
CA LEU A 35 -0.74 -9.45 -0.84
C LEU A 35 -1.99 -9.16 -0.02
N LEU A 36 -3.08 -8.74 -0.69
CA LEU A 36 -4.34 -8.40 -0.03
C LEU A 36 -5.09 -9.64 0.50
N SER A 37 -4.85 -10.81 -0.08
CA SER A 37 -5.49 -12.07 0.32
C SER A 37 -4.69 -12.88 1.34
N ALA A 38 -3.40 -12.57 1.52
CA ALA A 38 -2.54 -13.29 2.45
C ALA A 38 -2.82 -12.86 3.90
N GLU A 39 -3.03 -13.82 4.79
CA GLU A 39 -3.22 -13.57 6.22
C GLU A 39 -1.92 -13.08 6.89
N ALA A 40 -0.78 -13.61 6.46
CA ALA A 40 0.54 -13.18 6.91
C ALA A 40 1.59 -13.37 5.80
N VAL A 41 2.50 -12.40 5.68
CA VAL A 41 3.56 -12.41 4.67
C VAL A 41 4.91 -12.52 5.35
N SER A 42 5.48 -13.72 5.38
CA SER A 42 6.82 -13.95 5.95
C SER A 42 7.96 -13.65 4.97
N SER A 43 7.68 -13.72 3.66
CA SER A 43 8.65 -13.43 2.60
C SER A 43 7.93 -13.14 1.27
N PRO A 44 8.45 -12.28 0.40
CA PRO A 44 7.88 -12.05 -0.93
C PRO A 44 7.71 -13.33 -1.74
N VAL A 45 8.63 -14.29 -1.62
CA VAL A 45 8.52 -15.59 -2.34
C VAL A 45 7.31 -16.38 -1.88
N HIS A 46 6.93 -16.26 -0.59
CA HIS A 46 5.78 -16.98 -0.05
C HIS A 46 4.47 -16.56 -0.74
N LEU A 47 4.40 -15.34 -1.29
CA LEU A 47 3.23 -14.87 -2.05
C LEU A 47 3.03 -15.65 -3.35
N SER A 48 4.10 -16.21 -3.93
CA SER A 48 3.97 -17.05 -5.13
C SER A 48 3.25 -18.38 -4.89
N LEU A 49 3.03 -18.75 -3.62
CA LEU A 49 2.27 -19.92 -3.21
C LEU A 49 0.78 -19.63 -3.02
N GLN A 50 0.36 -18.37 -3.06
CA GLN A 50 -1.04 -18.00 -2.90
C GLN A 50 -1.86 -18.42 -4.13
N ALA A 51 -3.11 -18.82 -3.91
CA ALA A 51 -4.00 -19.29 -4.99
C ALA A 51 -4.28 -18.21 -6.06
N SER A 52 -4.14 -16.94 -5.71
CA SER A 52 -4.24 -15.79 -6.61
C SER A 52 -3.04 -15.63 -7.53
N HIS A 53 -1.87 -16.18 -7.18
CA HIS A 53 -0.66 -16.10 -7.99
C HIS A 53 -0.59 -17.27 -8.99
N ARG A 54 -1.22 -17.07 -10.15
CA ARG A 54 -1.43 -18.14 -11.14
C ARG A 54 -0.19 -18.39 -12.01
N ARG A 55 0.68 -17.39 -12.15
CA ARG A 55 1.91 -17.49 -12.95
C ARG A 55 3.07 -17.94 -12.05
N GLY A 56 3.07 -19.23 -11.72
CA GLY A 56 3.84 -19.86 -10.64
C GLY A 56 5.38 -19.90 -10.73
N TRP A 57 6.05 -18.74 -10.76
CA TRP A 57 7.50 -18.69 -10.57
C TRP A 57 7.90 -17.53 -9.65
N GLY A 58 8.60 -17.82 -8.55
CA GLY A 58 9.15 -16.78 -7.67
C GLY A 58 10.11 -15.81 -8.37
N SER A 59 10.72 -16.22 -9.50
CA SER A 59 11.52 -15.33 -10.34
C SER A 59 10.67 -14.29 -11.09
N LEU A 60 9.43 -14.64 -11.46
CA LEU A 60 8.51 -13.70 -12.10
C LEU A 60 8.09 -12.61 -11.11
N LEU A 61 7.90 -12.96 -9.83
CA LEU A 61 7.61 -12.03 -8.75
C LEU A 61 8.72 -11.01 -8.57
N TYR A 62 9.98 -11.46 -8.42
CA TYR A 62 11.10 -10.53 -8.28
C TYR A 62 11.31 -9.67 -9.51
N ALA A 63 11.16 -10.26 -10.70
CA ALA A 63 11.30 -9.50 -11.92
C ALA A 63 10.11 -8.53 -12.13
N ALA A 64 8.93 -8.77 -11.55
CA ALA A 64 7.84 -7.81 -11.48
C ALA A 64 8.12 -6.67 -10.50
N LEU A 65 8.79 -6.92 -9.37
CA LEU A 65 9.20 -5.86 -8.45
C LEU A 65 10.34 -5.00 -9.04
N GLU A 66 11.33 -5.63 -9.66
CA GLU A 66 12.49 -4.95 -10.22
C GLU A 66 12.16 -4.21 -11.51
N HIS A 67 11.35 -4.84 -12.37
CA HIS A 67 11.01 -4.29 -13.68
C HIS A 67 9.58 -3.73 -13.73
N GLY A 68 8.81 -3.80 -12.66
CA GLY A 68 7.47 -3.22 -12.62
C GLY A 68 7.51 -1.71 -12.85
N ARG A 69 6.47 -1.19 -13.49
CA ARG A 69 6.23 0.26 -13.54
C ARG A 69 4.77 0.50 -13.15
N ILE A 70 4.59 1.42 -12.21
CA ILE A 70 3.30 1.82 -11.66
C ILE A 70 3.25 3.32 -11.80
N ASP A 71 2.17 3.84 -12.37
CA ASP A 71 1.86 5.26 -12.29
C ASP A 71 1.39 5.58 -10.87
N ALA A 72 2.35 6.03 -10.04
CA ALA A 72 2.10 6.32 -8.64
C ALA A 72 1.13 7.50 -8.46
N GLU A 73 1.04 8.42 -9.43
CA GLU A 73 0.13 9.55 -9.33
C GLU A 73 -1.29 9.13 -9.68
N ALA A 74 -1.48 8.42 -10.80
CA ALA A 74 -2.77 7.86 -11.16
C ALA A 74 -3.32 6.92 -10.05
N LEU A 75 -2.44 6.13 -9.42
CA LEU A 75 -2.82 5.28 -8.30
C LEU A 75 -3.26 6.09 -7.07
N ARG A 76 -2.56 7.17 -6.72
CA ARG A 76 -2.98 8.06 -5.62
C ARG A 76 -4.33 8.71 -5.90
N GLU A 77 -4.53 9.19 -7.11
CA GLU A 77 -5.81 9.78 -7.51
C GLU A 77 -6.95 8.76 -7.44
N LEU A 78 -6.71 7.51 -7.89
CA LEU A 78 -7.69 6.44 -7.79
C LEU A 78 -8.07 6.16 -6.33
N LEU A 79 -7.07 6.00 -5.45
CA LEU A 79 -7.30 5.76 -4.03
C LEU A 79 -7.98 6.94 -3.32
N ALA A 80 -7.75 8.17 -3.77
CA ALA A 80 -8.41 9.36 -3.21
C ALA A 80 -9.87 9.51 -3.68
N ARG A 81 -10.23 8.94 -4.83
CA ARG A 81 -11.59 8.99 -5.39
C ARG A 81 -12.54 7.99 -4.75
N ASP A 82 -12.03 6.86 -4.27
CA ASP A 82 -12.82 5.79 -3.66
C ASP A 82 -12.69 5.85 -2.12
N PRO A 83 -13.56 6.61 -1.42
CA PRO A 83 -13.53 6.69 0.03
C PRO A 83 -13.74 5.32 0.68
N LEU A 84 -13.06 5.09 1.80
CA LEU A 84 -13.24 3.88 2.60
C LEU A 84 -14.72 3.75 3.02
N ALA A 85 -15.26 2.54 2.86
CA ALA A 85 -16.67 2.26 3.13
C ALA A 85 -17.13 2.84 4.49
N GLY A 86 -18.16 3.69 4.46
CA GLY A 86 -18.73 4.34 5.64
C GLY A 86 -18.41 5.83 5.81
N ALA A 87 -17.64 6.44 4.89
CA ALA A 87 -17.29 7.87 4.95
C ALA A 87 -18.21 8.80 4.13
N GLU A 88 -19.25 8.28 3.48
CA GLU A 88 -20.09 9.00 2.50
C GLU A 88 -20.82 10.22 3.10
N ASP A 89 -21.17 10.18 4.38
CA ASP A 89 -22.00 11.19 5.05
C ASP A 89 -21.33 11.90 6.24
N GLU A 90 -20.03 11.64 6.49
CA GLU A 90 -19.29 12.20 7.61
C GLU A 90 -18.25 13.22 7.17
N GLN A 91 -18.05 14.27 7.99
CA GLN A 91 -16.97 15.22 7.75
C GLN A 91 -15.62 14.49 7.85
N PRO A 92 -14.81 14.44 6.78
CA PRO A 92 -13.58 13.68 6.79
C PRO A 92 -12.55 14.32 7.72
N ILE A 93 -12.05 13.55 8.67
CA ILE A 93 -10.93 13.93 9.55
C ILE A 93 -9.68 13.23 9.05
N TYR A 94 -8.68 14.02 8.67
CA TYR A 94 -7.42 13.53 8.13
C TYR A 94 -6.34 13.49 9.21
N ALA A 95 -5.86 12.29 9.55
CA ALA A 95 -4.67 12.12 10.37
C ALA A 95 -3.43 12.19 9.46
N VAL A 96 -2.60 13.22 9.62
CA VAL A 96 -1.33 13.35 8.89
C VAL A 96 -0.19 12.91 9.79
N ASP A 97 0.53 11.89 9.37
CA ASP A 97 1.75 11.42 10.02
C ASP A 97 2.91 11.38 9.02
N VAL A 98 4.12 11.59 9.53
CA VAL A 98 5.36 11.40 8.78
C VAL A 98 6.14 10.30 9.48
N SER A 99 5.96 9.07 9.01
CA SER A 99 6.69 7.92 9.49
C SER A 99 7.98 7.73 8.69
N VAL A 100 9.06 7.45 9.42
CA VAL A 100 10.37 7.13 8.85
C VAL A 100 10.47 5.62 8.79
N TRP A 101 10.77 5.06 7.61
CA TRP A 101 10.97 3.61 7.46
C TRP A 101 12.47 3.25 7.48
N PRO A 102 13.04 2.93 8.66
CA PRO A 102 14.47 2.74 8.80
C PRO A 102 14.95 1.59 7.92
N SER A 103 15.95 1.85 7.09
CA SER A 103 16.51 0.86 6.16
C SER A 103 18.02 0.79 6.36
N CYS A 104 18.45 0.21 7.49
CA CYS A 104 19.85 0.18 7.90
C CYS A 104 20.79 -0.43 6.85
N ASP A 105 20.31 -1.39 6.06
CA ASP A 105 21.10 -2.08 5.03
C ASP A 105 21.04 -1.40 3.64
N ALA A 106 20.37 -0.25 3.52
CA ALA A 106 20.17 0.46 2.26
C ALA A 106 21.24 1.53 2.00
N GLU A 107 22.51 1.25 2.33
CA GLU A 107 23.63 2.20 2.20
C GLU A 107 23.80 2.75 0.77
N SER A 108 23.41 1.97 -0.25
CA SER A 108 23.51 2.31 -1.66
C SER A 108 22.24 2.91 -2.27
N SER A 109 21.20 3.20 -1.47
CA SER A 109 19.95 3.76 -2.01
C SER A 109 20.13 5.22 -2.44
N PRO A 110 19.73 5.59 -3.68
CA PRO A 110 19.92 6.93 -4.22
C PRO A 110 19.12 8.03 -3.50
N GLU A 111 18.03 7.67 -2.81
CA GLU A 111 17.13 8.60 -2.12
C GLU A 111 17.26 8.56 -0.57
N ARG A 112 18.37 8.05 -0.05
CA ARG A 112 18.55 7.92 1.42
C ARG A 112 18.63 9.29 2.12
N GLY A 113 17.84 9.46 3.17
CA GLY A 113 18.00 10.50 4.19
C GLY A 113 18.62 9.94 5.47
N PHE A 114 19.30 10.78 6.24
CA PHE A 114 19.83 10.41 7.56
C PHE A 114 18.90 10.93 8.66
N TYR A 115 18.31 10.03 9.43
CA TYR A 115 17.42 10.37 10.54
C TYR A 115 18.04 9.96 11.87
N TYR A 116 17.86 10.83 12.89
CA TYR A 116 18.34 10.52 14.22
C TYR A 116 17.45 9.46 14.87
N HIS A 117 18.04 8.34 15.29
CA HIS A 117 17.33 7.30 16.04
C HIS A 117 18.12 6.95 17.31
N PRO A 118 17.54 7.14 18.51
CA PRO A 118 18.29 7.02 19.77
C PRO A 118 18.61 5.58 20.20
N ALA A 119 18.21 4.55 19.45
CA ALA A 119 18.23 3.16 19.90
C ALA A 119 18.69 2.14 18.84
N THR A 120 19.70 2.48 18.03
CA THR A 120 20.23 1.57 17.00
C THR A 120 21.72 1.26 17.18
N ALA A 121 22.08 -0.01 16.97
CA ALA A 121 23.47 -0.50 17.05
C ALA A 121 24.41 0.09 15.96
N ALA A 122 23.85 0.75 14.94
CA ALA A 122 24.57 1.35 13.82
C ALA A 122 25.03 2.81 14.06
N GLY A 123 24.83 3.36 15.26
CA GLY A 123 25.11 4.77 15.59
C GLY A 123 23.87 5.66 15.48
N PRO A 124 24.01 6.99 15.72
CA PRO A 124 22.88 7.90 15.91
C PRO A 124 22.13 8.26 14.63
N ALA A 125 22.66 7.96 13.44
CA ALA A 125 22.06 8.33 12.16
C ALA A 125 21.88 7.09 11.28
N ILE A 126 20.63 6.83 10.88
CA ILE A 126 20.28 5.68 10.02
C ILE A 126 19.83 6.15 8.64
N PRO A 127 20.25 5.47 7.56
CA PRO A 127 19.67 5.67 6.25
C PRO A 127 18.21 5.23 6.25
N SER A 128 17.33 6.08 5.72
CA SER A 128 15.90 5.83 5.57
C SER A 128 15.36 6.57 4.36
N CYS A 129 14.31 6.02 3.75
CA CYS A 129 13.40 6.84 2.94
C CYS A 129 12.24 7.28 3.84
N ALA A 130 11.81 8.53 3.73
CA ALA A 130 10.54 8.96 4.30
C ALA A 130 9.47 8.80 3.23
N THR A 131 8.40 8.08 3.55
CA THR A 131 7.19 8.10 2.73
C THR A 131 6.13 8.87 3.50
N MET A 132 5.53 9.88 2.87
CA MET A 132 4.33 10.50 3.43
C MET A 132 3.18 9.54 3.17
N MET A 133 2.66 8.92 4.23
CA MET A 133 1.44 8.12 4.12
C MET A 133 0.27 9.12 4.01
N LEU A 134 -0.50 9.03 2.93
CA LEU A 134 -1.72 9.82 2.79
C LEU A 134 -2.69 9.46 3.94
N PRO A 135 -3.48 10.44 4.42
CA PRO A 135 -4.23 10.31 5.66
C PRO A 135 -5.26 9.18 5.58
N SER A 136 -5.23 8.28 6.56
CA SER A 136 -6.29 7.31 6.81
C SER A 136 -7.34 7.91 7.76
N SER A 137 -8.61 7.74 7.39
CA SER A 137 -9.76 8.25 8.15
C SER A 137 -9.82 7.62 9.54
N PHE A 138 -9.84 8.44 10.59
CA PHE A 138 -10.04 7.97 11.97
C PHE A 138 -11.33 8.55 12.54
N HIS A 139 -12.27 7.69 12.92
CA HIS A 139 -13.53 8.09 13.52
C HIS A 139 -13.42 8.05 15.06
N ARG A 140 -13.27 9.23 15.70
CA ARG A 140 -13.37 9.36 17.16
C ARG A 140 -14.82 9.64 17.53
N LYS A 141 -15.45 8.66 18.20
CA LYS A 141 -16.80 8.80 18.73
C LYS A 141 -16.77 9.64 20.01
N ASP A 142 -17.09 10.92 19.92
CA ASP A 142 -17.21 11.76 21.10
C ASP A 142 -18.51 11.42 21.83
N SER A 143 -18.36 10.78 22.99
CA SER A 143 -19.45 10.55 23.92
C SER A 143 -19.79 11.88 24.61
N SER A 144 -20.80 12.58 24.10
CA SER A 144 -21.43 13.68 24.83
C SER A 144 -22.29 13.10 25.94
N GLY A 145 -21.76 13.12 27.17
CA GLY A 145 -22.48 12.83 28.40
C GLY A 145 -22.38 14.02 29.34
N ALA A 146 -23.48 14.76 29.43
CA ALA A 146 -23.70 15.94 30.27
C ALA A 146 -23.16 15.83 31.70
N ILE A 147 -22.57 16.92 32.20
CA ILE A 147 -23.16 17.77 33.27
C ILE A 147 -22.75 19.22 33.01
#